data_AF-A0AAE4HZB3-F1
#
_entry.id   AF-A0AAE4HZB3-F1
#
_cell.length_a   1.000
_cell.length_b   1.000
_cell.length_c   1.000
_cell.angle_alpha   90.00
_cell.angle_beta   90.00
_cell.angle_gamma   90.00
#
_symmetry.space_group_name_H-M   'P 1'
#
loop_
_entity.id
_entity.type
_entity.pdbx_description
1 polymer ?
#
loop_
_entity_poly.entity_id
_entity_poly.type
_entity_poly.pdbx_seq_one_letter_code
_entity_poly.pdbx_strand_id
1 'polypeptide(L)'
;MYSNRKFAYFIYRRNNLEKMIDLLISMIPDREFYYPEINQGELSDYQKDIIDLIQFGYGGFYEVKKEYEDRLQQLTTLKRKLLKFGLVMQSLEKQKEIVIRLAGKYRLEKRILMKKEMFRDEEYD
;
A
#
# COMPACT_ATOMS: atom_id res chain seq x y z
N MET A 1 -7.50 -21.04 -8.09
CA MET A 1 -7.02 -20.89 -9.48
C MET A 1 -7.98 -20.11 -10.40
N TYR A 2 -9.31 -20.17 -10.21
CA TYR A 2 -10.30 -19.40 -11.01
C TYR A 2 -10.31 -17.86 -10.77
N SER A 3 -9.91 -17.39 -9.57
CA SER A 3 -9.95 -15.96 -9.22
C SER A 3 -8.97 -15.12 -10.04
N ASN A 4 -7.77 -15.63 -10.33
CA ASN A 4 -6.74 -14.89 -11.05
C ASN A 4 -7.09 -14.67 -12.52
N ARG A 5 -7.69 -15.66 -13.19
CA ARG A 5 -8.08 -15.53 -14.60
C ARG A 5 -9.19 -14.49 -14.78
N LYS A 6 -10.20 -14.50 -13.90
CA LYS A 6 -11.29 -13.51 -13.93
C LYS A 6 -10.78 -12.09 -13.66
N PHE A 7 -9.89 -11.94 -12.67
CA PHE A 7 -9.30 -10.64 -12.37
C PHE A 7 -8.41 -10.14 -13.50
N ALA A 8 -7.52 -10.99 -14.03
CA ALA A 8 -6.68 -10.62 -15.17
C ALA A 8 -7.53 -10.17 -16.37
N TYR A 9 -8.58 -10.93 -16.72
CA TYR A 9 -9.51 -10.54 -17.79
C TYR A 9 -10.18 -9.19 -17.53
N PHE A 10 -10.64 -8.95 -16.30
CA PHE A 10 -11.21 -7.67 -15.88
C PHE A 10 -10.23 -6.50 -16.10
N ILE A 11 -8.96 -6.68 -15.70
CA ILE A 11 -7.90 -5.68 -15.88
C ILE A 11 -7.55 -5.44 -17.35
N TYR A 12 -7.43 -6.51 -18.15
CA TYR A 12 -7.01 -6.40 -19.55
C TYR A 12 -7.97 -5.60 -20.42
N ARG A 13 -9.26 -5.61 -20.10
CA ARG A 13 -10.28 -4.84 -20.80
C ARG A 13 -10.26 -3.33 -20.52
N ARG A 14 -9.41 -2.87 -19.59
CA ARG A 14 -9.35 -1.46 -19.22
C ARG A 14 -8.42 -0.64 -20.11
N ASN A 15 -8.85 0.57 -20.45
CA ASN A 15 -8.04 1.57 -21.17
C ASN A 15 -7.34 2.57 -20.21
N ASN A 16 -7.82 2.64 -18.97
CA ASN A 16 -7.26 3.45 -17.89
C ASN A 16 -7.29 2.63 -16.59
N LEU A 17 -6.28 2.77 -15.74
CA LEU A 17 -6.18 2.09 -14.45
C LEU A 17 -5.94 3.05 -13.28
N GLU A 18 -5.98 4.36 -13.47
CA GLU A 18 -5.59 5.33 -12.43
C GLU A 18 -6.42 5.18 -11.15
N LYS A 19 -7.76 5.15 -11.26
CA LYS A 19 -8.64 4.93 -10.10
C LYS A 19 -8.40 3.58 -9.45
N MET A 20 -8.03 2.58 -10.25
CA MET A 20 -7.80 1.22 -9.76
C MET A 20 -6.47 1.09 -9.03
N ILE A 21 -5.44 1.78 -9.53
CA ILE A 21 -4.15 1.93 -8.86
C ILE A 21 -4.37 2.63 -7.52
N ASP A 22 -5.17 3.69 -7.46
CA ASP A 22 -5.51 4.38 -6.21
C ASP A 22 -6.19 3.44 -5.21
N LEU A 23 -7.23 2.72 -5.66
CA LEU A 23 -7.92 1.77 -4.80
C LEU A 23 -6.98 0.66 -4.32
N LEU A 24 -6.21 0.06 -5.24
CA LEU A 24 -5.28 -1.02 -4.94
C LEU A 24 -4.27 -0.57 -3.88
N ILE A 25 -3.62 0.58 -4.08
CA ILE A 25 -2.63 1.11 -3.14
C ILE A 25 -3.30 1.31 -1.79
N SER A 26 -4.46 1.98 -1.72
CA SER A 26 -5.16 2.24 -0.46
C SER A 26 -5.48 0.97 0.35
N MET A 27 -5.65 -0.18 -0.33
CA MET A 27 -5.93 -1.47 0.32
C MET A 27 -4.68 -2.22 0.80
N ILE A 28 -3.47 -1.85 0.36
CA ILE A 28 -2.23 -2.44 0.87
C ILE A 28 -2.08 -2.02 2.34
N PRO A 29 -1.80 -2.92 3.29
CA PRO A 29 -1.59 -2.54 4.69
C PRO A 29 -0.39 -1.59 4.87
N ASP A 30 -0.50 -0.59 5.74
CA ASP A 30 0.56 0.40 6.02
C ASP A 30 1.90 -0.26 6.35
N ARG A 31 1.82 -1.36 7.08
CA ARG A 31 2.98 -2.14 7.51
C ARG A 31 3.88 -2.58 6.36
N GLU A 32 3.32 -2.90 5.19
CA GLU A 32 4.11 -3.31 4.03
C GLU A 32 5.02 -2.18 3.53
N PHE A 33 4.72 -0.93 3.89
CA PHE A 33 5.51 0.23 3.51
C PHE A 33 6.64 0.51 4.50
N TYR A 34 6.45 0.32 5.81
CA TYR A 34 7.48 0.65 6.81
C TYR A 34 8.28 -0.55 7.34
N TYR A 35 7.76 -1.79 7.27
CA TYR A 35 8.46 -2.97 7.81
C TYR A 35 9.92 -3.12 7.32
N PRO A 36 10.26 -2.81 6.05
CA PRO A 36 11.65 -2.89 5.59
C PRO A 36 12.61 -1.93 6.32
N GLU A 37 12.13 -0.78 6.80
CA GLU A 37 12.94 0.22 7.50
C GLU A 37 12.72 0.23 9.02
N ILE A 38 11.78 -0.57 9.54
CA ILE A 38 11.34 -0.46 10.93
C ILE A 38 12.46 -0.75 11.95
N ASN A 39 13.50 -1.48 11.54
CA ASN A 39 14.66 -1.82 12.35
C ASN A 39 15.93 -1.05 11.91
N GLN A 40 15.77 0.07 11.21
CA GLN A 40 16.89 0.84 10.67
C GLN A 40 16.79 2.31 11.07
N GLY A 41 17.95 2.94 11.35
CA GLY A 41 18.07 4.37 11.63
C GLY A 41 17.16 4.85 12.76
N GLU A 42 16.59 6.05 12.59
CA GLU A 42 15.77 6.74 13.59
C GLU A 42 14.58 5.90 14.12
N LEU A 43 13.94 5.08 13.27
CA LEU A 43 12.82 4.24 13.71
C LEU A 43 13.26 3.14 14.69
N SER A 44 14.47 2.60 14.53
CA SER A 44 15.03 1.64 15.48
C SER A 44 15.36 2.30 16.81
N ASP A 45 15.79 3.55 16.79
CA ASP A 45 16.15 4.28 18.01
C ASP A 45 14.90 4.64 18.81
N TYR A 46 13.84 5.13 18.15
CA TYR A 46 12.53 5.29 18.76
C TYR A 46 11.99 4.01 19.40
N GLN A 47 12.19 2.84 18.76
CA GLN A 47 11.76 1.57 19.36
C GLN A 47 12.51 1.25 20.65
N LYS A 48 13.83 1.52 20.70
CA LYS A 48 14.64 1.33 21.91
C LYS A 48 14.19 2.29 23.02
N ASP A 49 14.01 3.56 22.69
CA ASP A 49 13.56 4.58 23.64
C ASP A 49 12.18 4.22 24.23
N ILE A 50 11.26 3.73 23.40
CA ILE A 50 9.95 3.24 23.85
C ILE A 50 10.10 2.06 24.82
N ILE A 51 10.96 1.08 24.50
CA ILE A 51 11.20 -0.10 25.35
C ILE A 51 11.78 0.34 26.69
N ASP A 52 12.78 1.22 26.67
CA ASP A 52 13.43 1.74 27.87
C ASP A 52 12.42 2.52 28.74
N LEU A 53 11.61 3.40 28.14
CA LEU A 53 10.58 4.15 28.86
C LEU A 53 9.52 3.23 29.50
N ILE A 54 9.13 2.14 28.84
CA ILE A 54 8.24 1.11 29.41
C ILE A 54 8.93 0.41 30.58
N GLN A 55 10.19 -0.01 30.40
CA GLN A 55 10.94 -0.80 31.38
C GLN A 55 11.22 -0.03 32.67
N PHE A 56 11.48 1.28 32.54
CA PHE A 56 11.86 2.13 33.66
C PHE A 56 10.71 3.00 34.20
N GLY A 57 9.51 2.93 33.61
CA GLY A 57 8.31 3.59 34.13
C GLY A 57 8.35 5.12 34.11
N TYR A 58 9.08 5.72 33.17
CA TYR A 58 9.26 7.16 33.08
C TYR A 58 8.11 7.87 32.33
N GLY A 59 7.78 9.09 32.77
CA GLY A 59 6.93 10.01 32.01
C GLY A 59 7.60 10.43 30.69
N GLY A 60 6.84 10.57 29.61
CA GLY A 60 7.37 10.81 28.25
C GLY A 60 7.05 9.70 27.24
N PHE A 61 6.55 8.56 27.69
CA PHE A 61 6.18 7.43 26.83
C PHE A 61 5.18 7.81 25.73
N TYR A 62 4.14 8.58 26.08
CA TYR A 62 3.08 8.93 25.13
C TYR A 62 3.60 9.87 24.05
N GLU A 63 4.49 10.78 24.39
CA GLU A 63 5.13 11.72 23.48
C GLU A 63 6.03 10.97 22.48
N VAL A 64 6.95 10.13 22.98
CA VAL A 64 7.87 9.37 22.14
C VAL A 64 7.12 8.34 21.26
N LYS A 65 6.11 7.68 21.83
CA LYS A 65 5.25 6.77 21.06
C LYS A 65 4.52 7.51 19.94
N LYS A 66 3.98 8.70 20.22
CA LYS A 66 3.28 9.50 19.22
C LYS A 66 4.23 9.95 18.11
N GLU A 67 5.43 10.41 18.44
CA GLU A 67 6.43 10.77 17.43
C GLU A 67 6.78 9.58 16.53
N TYR A 68 6.98 8.40 17.12
CA TYR A 68 7.23 7.17 16.37
C TYR A 68 6.07 6.83 15.42
N GLU A 69 4.82 6.88 15.90
CA GLU A 69 3.62 6.64 15.08
C GLU A 69 3.48 7.68 13.95
N ASP A 70 3.75 8.96 14.23
CA ASP A 70 3.72 10.04 13.24
C ASP A 70 4.78 9.82 12.15
N ARG A 71 6.00 9.38 12.52
CA ARG A 71 7.06 9.04 11.56
C ARG A 71 6.69 7.85 10.67
N LEU A 72 6.12 6.79 11.25
CA LEU A 72 5.62 5.65 10.48
C LEU A 72 4.53 6.07 9.49
N GLN A 73 3.63 6.98 9.90
CA GLN A 73 2.56 7.49 9.05
C GLN A 73 3.10 8.35 7.90
N GLN A 74 4.09 9.21 8.15
CA GLN A 74 4.76 10.03 7.13
C GLN A 74 5.46 9.15 6.09
N LEU A 75 6.23 8.16 6.55
CA LEU A 75 6.94 7.21 5.69
C LEU A 75 5.97 6.42 4.81
N THR A 76 4.90 5.91 5.41
CA THR A 76 3.84 5.19 4.71
C THR A 76 3.20 6.07 3.64
N THR A 77 2.85 7.31 3.98
CA THR A 77 2.23 8.27 3.06
C THR A 77 3.15 8.57 1.87
N LEU A 78 4.43 8.82 2.14
CA LEU A 78 5.43 9.08 1.10
C LEU A 78 5.56 7.88 0.15
N LYS A 79 5.73 6.67 0.69
CA LYS A 79 5.91 5.46 -0.13
C LYS A 79 4.66 5.10 -0.93
N ARG A 80 3.46 5.33 -0.39
CA ARG A 80 2.21 5.18 -1.14
C ARG A 80 2.18 6.13 -2.34
N LYS A 81 2.56 7.40 -2.15
CA LYS A 81 2.65 8.38 -3.25
C LYS A 81 3.68 7.97 -4.29
N LEU A 82 4.86 7.52 -3.87
CA LEU A 82 5.91 7.04 -4.78
C LEU A 82 5.47 5.80 -5.56
N LEU A 83 4.80 4.85 -4.91
CA LEU A 83 4.24 3.67 -5.57
C LEU A 83 3.19 4.07 -6.61
N LYS A 84 2.28 4.99 -6.28
CA LYS A 84 1.28 5.52 -7.22
C LYS A 84 1.98 6.15 -8.43
N PHE A 85 2.89 7.08 -8.18
CA PHE A 85 3.62 7.78 -9.21
C PHE A 85 4.37 6.82 -10.13
N GLY A 86 5.12 5.88 -9.55
CA GLY A 86 5.88 4.89 -10.30
C GLY A 86 5.01 3.99 -11.17
N LEU A 87 3.80 3.64 -10.72
CA LEU A 87 2.83 2.86 -11.49
C LEU A 87 2.23 3.68 -12.63
N VAL A 88 1.73 4.89 -12.35
CA VAL A 88 1.07 5.75 -13.35
C VAL A 88 2.03 6.14 -14.49
N MET A 89 3.32 6.27 -14.20
CA MET A 89 4.34 6.57 -15.21
C MET A 89 4.64 5.40 -16.16
N GLN A 90 4.17 4.19 -15.87
CA GLN A 90 4.38 3.05 -16.77
C GLN A 90 3.42 3.07 -17.97
N SER A 91 3.77 2.36 -19.04
CA SER A 91 2.82 2.06 -20.11
C SER A 91 1.61 1.28 -19.59
N LEU A 92 0.44 1.45 -20.22
CA LEU A 92 -0.81 0.79 -19.80
C LEU A 92 -0.64 -0.74 -19.66
N GLU A 93 0.07 -1.38 -20.60
CA GLU A 93 0.31 -2.82 -20.55
C GLU A 93 1.12 -3.22 -19.31
N LYS A 94 2.12 -2.40 -18.95
CA LYS A 94 2.93 -2.64 -17.77
C LYS A 94 2.16 -2.33 -16.49
N GLN A 95 1.30 -1.31 -16.50
CA GLN A 95 0.37 -1.04 -15.40
C GLN A 95 -0.53 -2.26 -15.13
N LYS A 96 -1.13 -2.84 -16.17
CA LYS A 96 -1.99 -4.04 -16.07
C LYS A 96 -1.25 -5.20 -15.41
N GLU A 97 -0.04 -5.51 -15.88
CA GLU A 97 0.80 -6.58 -15.31
C GLU A 97 1.08 -6.33 -13.82
N ILE A 98 1.50 -5.11 -13.46
CA ILE A 98 1.86 -4.80 -12.08
C ILE A 98 0.63 -4.80 -11.16
N VAL A 99 -0.52 -4.29 -11.60
CA VAL A 99 -1.78 -4.33 -10.86
C VAL A 99 -2.21 -5.76 -10.57
N ILE A 100 -2.15 -6.65 -11.57
CA ILE A 100 -2.47 -8.07 -11.40
C ILE A 100 -1.54 -8.71 -10.37
N ARG A 101 -0.23 -8.45 -10.48
CA ARG A 101 0.78 -9.00 -9.57
C ARG A 101 0.61 -8.51 -8.14
N LEU A 102 0.41 -7.20 -7.94
CA LEU A 102 0.24 -6.59 -6.62
C LEU A 102 -1.06 -7.04 -5.97
N ALA A 103 -2.17 -7.07 -6.71
CA ALA A 103 -3.44 -7.58 -6.20
C ALA A 103 -3.31 -9.03 -5.75
N GLY A 104 -2.59 -9.85 -6.52
CA GLY A 104 -2.28 -11.24 -6.16
C GLY A 104 -1.43 -11.37 -4.90
N LYS A 105 -0.35 -10.59 -4.80
CA LYS A 105 0.53 -10.57 -3.63
C LYS A 105 -0.25 -10.33 -2.34
N TYR A 106 -1.19 -9.40 -2.37
CA TYR A 106 -1.97 -8.98 -1.19
C TYR A 106 -3.38 -9.61 -1.11
N ARG A 107 -3.71 -10.56 -2.00
CA ARG A 107 -5.02 -11.25 -2.05
C ARG A 107 -6.21 -10.29 -2.18
N LEU A 108 -6.05 -9.22 -2.95
CA LEU A 108 -7.03 -8.13 -3.11
C LEU A 108 -7.99 -8.31 -4.28
N GLU A 109 -7.77 -9.31 -5.14
CA GLU A 109 -8.49 -9.49 -6.41
C GLU A 109 -10.00 -9.55 -6.19
N LYS A 110 -10.46 -10.36 -5.22
CA LYS A 110 -11.89 -10.49 -4.90
C LYS A 110 -12.50 -9.16 -4.44
N ARG A 111 -11.77 -8.40 -3.61
CA ARG A 111 -12.22 -7.10 -3.06
C ARG A 111 -12.33 -6.04 -4.15
N ILE A 112 -11.38 -6.01 -5.08
CA ILE A 112 -11.42 -5.09 -6.23
C ILE A 112 -12.57 -5.48 -7.17
N LEU A 113 -12.76 -6.77 -7.45
CA LEU A 113 -13.88 -7.23 -8.28
C LEU A 113 -15.25 -6.90 -7.71
N MET A 114 -15.41 -6.89 -6.37
CA MET A 114 -16.65 -6.44 -5.72
C MET A 114 -16.95 -4.95 -5.98
N LYS A 115 -15.94 -4.17 -6.34
CA LYS A 115 -16.04 -2.74 -6.65
C LYS A 115 -15.99 -2.46 -8.16
N LYS A 116 -16.21 -3.47 -9.01
CA LYS A 116 -16.13 -3.38 -10.49
C LYS A 116 -16.91 -2.20 -11.09
N GLU A 117 -18.07 -1.86 -10.52
CA GLU A 117 -18.93 -0.77 -11.00
C GLU A 117 -18.26 0.61 -10.89
N MET A 118 -17.28 0.79 -9.99
CA MET A 118 -16.51 2.03 -9.88
C MET A 118 -15.63 2.30 -11.11
N PHE A 119 -15.43 1.27 -11.95
CA PHE A 119 -14.52 1.24 -13.10
C PHE A 119 -15.27 0.98 -14.41
N ARG A 120 -16.56 1.35 -14.46
CA ARG A 120 -17.42 1.09 -15.62
C ARG A 120 -17.00 1.91 -16.85
N ASP A 121 -16.61 3.16 -16.64
CA ASP A 121 -16.26 4.10 -17.71
C ASP A 121 -14.83 3.90 -18.27
N GLU A 122 -14.12 2.88 -17.80
CA GLU A 122 -12.72 2.62 -18.12
C GLU A 122 -12.54 1.45 -19.10
N GLU A 123 -13.62 0.96 -19.72
CA GLU A 123 -13.58 -0.15 -20.69
C GLU A 123 -13.23 0.33 -22.11
N TYR A 124 -12.58 -0.53 -22.90
CA TYR A 124 -12.59 -0.41 -24.35
C TYR A 124 -14.04 -0.53 -24.87
N ASP A 125 -14.46 0.40 -25.73
CA ASP A 125 -15.59 0.20 -26.64
C ASP A 125 -15.36 -1.01 -27.55
#